data_AF-A0A4Q5P519-F1
#
_entry.id   AF-A0A4Q5P519-F1
#
_cell.length_a   1.000
_cell.length_b   1.000
_cell.length_c   1.000
_cell.angle_alpha   90.00
_cell.angle_beta   90.00
_cell.angle_gamma   90.00
#
_symmetry.space_group_name_H-M   'P 1'
#
loop_
_entity.id
_entity.type
_entity.pdbx_description
1 polymer ?
#
loop_
_entity_poly.entity_id
_entity_poly.type
_entity_poly.pdbx_seq_one_letter_code
_entity_poly.pdbx_strand_id
1 'polypeptide(L)'
;NKVNDATPAQCDAARKIIHALNPDVDIIEADFADVPFDRVLDTGLFDFEKAQQHPLWYKELYGFADHVPETDEYGVGNFVYRARRPFDPAKFQAFLRESWGGVIRSKGHFWLATRPQWVGELSQAGAIVRTEGMGFWWANIPVERWPNDPVWRQSLKKNWNEIYGDRRQEIVFIGTGMDETALRNRLDACLVAGKPGMEVATWSTLPDPFPRWKRADEVELAQRP
;
A
#
# COMPACT_ATOMS: atom_id res chain seq x y z
N ASN A 1 -0.65 -25.36 0.83
CA ASN A 1 -1.07 -26.28 -0.25
C ASN A 1 0.14 -26.64 -1.10
N LYS A 2 0.31 -27.90 -1.52
CA LYS A 2 1.45 -28.46 -2.29
C LYS A 2 2.78 -28.55 -1.53
N VAL A 3 2.74 -28.93 -0.27
CA VAL A 3 3.95 -29.06 0.56
C VAL A 3 4.82 -30.23 0.09
N ASN A 4 4.21 -31.32 -0.36
CA ASN A 4 4.93 -32.50 -0.86
C ASN A 4 5.62 -32.27 -2.22
N ASP A 5 5.16 -31.30 -3.02
CA ASP A 5 5.78 -30.94 -4.30
C ASP A 5 6.96 -29.97 -4.13
N ALA A 6 7.12 -29.39 -2.94
CA ALA A 6 8.12 -28.39 -2.65
C ALA A 6 9.27 -28.99 -1.83
N THR A 7 10.49 -28.49 -2.07
CA THR A 7 11.64 -28.87 -1.25
C THR A 7 11.50 -28.29 0.17
N PRO A 8 12.15 -28.89 1.19
CA PRO A 8 12.13 -28.35 2.54
C PRO A 8 12.56 -26.87 2.61
N ALA A 9 13.54 -26.48 1.79
CA ALA A 9 13.99 -25.09 1.68
C ALA A 9 12.93 -24.15 1.09
N GLN A 10 12.11 -24.63 0.14
CA GLN A 10 11.02 -23.85 -0.44
C GLN A 10 9.85 -23.68 0.52
N CYS A 11 9.47 -24.74 1.24
CA CYS A 11 8.43 -24.66 2.28
C CYS A 11 8.84 -23.71 3.40
N ASP A 12 10.10 -23.79 3.82
CA ASP A 12 10.66 -22.95 4.86
C ASP A 12 10.73 -21.47 4.41
N ALA A 13 11.18 -21.21 3.18
CA ALA A 13 11.14 -19.87 2.59
C ALA A 13 9.70 -19.33 2.51
N ALA A 14 8.73 -20.14 2.11
CA ALA A 14 7.33 -19.73 2.06
C ALA A 14 6.78 -19.38 3.45
N ARG A 15 7.06 -20.20 4.47
CA ARG A 15 6.63 -19.95 5.86
C ARG A 15 7.16 -18.62 6.38
N LYS A 16 8.44 -18.36 6.13
CA LYS A 16 9.12 -17.12 6.53
C LYS A 16 8.55 -15.89 5.82
N ILE A 17 8.29 -16.01 4.52
CA ILE A 17 7.60 -14.97 3.76
C ILE A 17 6.23 -14.70 4.38
N ILE A 18 5.45 -15.74 4.67
CA ILE A 18 4.10 -15.61 5.25
C ILE A 18 4.14 -14.90 6.61
N HIS A 19 5.08 -15.24 7.50
CA HIS A 19 5.21 -14.57 8.79
C HIS A 19 5.71 -13.13 8.66
N ALA A 20 6.65 -12.84 7.76
CA ALA A 20 7.07 -11.47 7.48
C ALA A 20 5.92 -10.61 6.92
N LEU A 21 4.93 -11.24 6.28
CA LEU A 21 3.73 -10.57 5.76
C LEU A 21 2.64 -10.37 6.82
N ASN A 22 2.48 -11.32 7.74
CA ASN A 22 1.54 -11.24 8.85
C ASN A 22 2.10 -12.06 10.03
N PRO A 23 2.70 -11.41 11.05
CA PRO A 23 3.37 -12.11 12.14
C PRO A 23 2.41 -13.03 12.92
N ASP A 24 1.17 -12.57 13.11
CA ASP A 24 0.14 -13.25 13.89
C ASP A 24 -0.59 -14.36 13.09
N VAL A 25 -0.12 -14.68 11.87
CA VAL A 25 -0.81 -15.65 11.01
C VAL A 25 -0.58 -17.08 11.48
N ASP A 26 -1.69 -17.81 11.58
CA ASP A 26 -1.68 -19.25 11.75
C ASP A 26 -1.46 -19.91 10.37
N ILE A 27 -0.39 -20.69 10.22
CA ILE A 27 0.00 -21.32 8.96
C ILE A 27 -0.44 -22.78 8.97
N ILE A 28 -1.29 -23.13 8.00
CA ILE A 28 -1.72 -24.50 7.77
C ILE A 28 -1.02 -25.02 6.51
N GLU A 29 -0.15 -25.99 6.72
CA GLU A 29 0.48 -26.75 5.65
C GLU A 29 -0.47 -27.84 5.14
N ALA A 30 -0.52 -28.02 3.83
CA ALA A 30 -1.53 -28.84 3.19
C ALA A 30 -1.03 -29.40 1.87
N ASP A 31 -1.58 -30.54 1.46
CA ASP A 31 -1.44 -31.11 0.13
C ASP A 31 -2.82 -31.46 -0.42
N PHE A 32 -3.05 -31.20 -1.71
CA PHE A 32 -4.35 -31.41 -2.36
C PHE A 32 -5.54 -30.78 -1.62
N ALA A 33 -5.29 -29.63 -0.97
CA ALA A 33 -6.27 -28.92 -0.12
C ALA A 33 -6.81 -29.77 1.06
N ASP A 34 -6.09 -30.81 1.47
CA ASP A 34 -6.37 -31.55 2.70
C ASP A 34 -6.00 -30.70 3.91
N VAL A 35 -7.03 -30.11 4.54
CA VAL A 35 -6.91 -29.22 5.71
C VAL A 35 -8.04 -29.51 6.69
N PRO A 36 -7.79 -29.42 8.00
CA PRO A 36 -8.86 -29.52 8.99
C PRO A 36 -9.92 -28.43 8.77
N PHE A 37 -11.18 -28.85 8.64
CA PHE A 37 -12.28 -27.96 8.27
C PHE A 37 -12.53 -26.87 9.32
N ASP A 38 -12.38 -27.21 10.59
CA ASP A 38 -12.48 -26.33 11.77
C ASP A 38 -11.36 -25.27 11.85
N ARG A 39 -10.29 -25.44 11.08
CA ARG A 39 -9.18 -24.48 10.97
C ARG A 39 -9.36 -23.49 9.82
N VAL A 40 -10.37 -23.68 8.96
CA VAL A 40 -10.65 -22.79 7.82
C VAL A 40 -11.99 -22.08 7.96
N LEU A 41 -12.99 -22.77 8.53
CA LEU A 41 -14.34 -22.25 8.69
C LEU A 41 -14.67 -22.00 10.15
N ASP A 42 -15.40 -20.91 10.40
CA ASP A 42 -15.86 -20.51 11.74
C ASP A 42 -14.73 -20.37 12.79
N THR A 43 -13.55 -19.94 12.35
CA THR A 43 -12.34 -19.91 13.19
C THR A 43 -12.37 -18.84 14.28
N GLY A 44 -13.33 -17.91 14.25
CA GLY A 44 -13.40 -16.78 15.18
C GLY A 44 -12.21 -15.80 15.12
N LEU A 45 -11.29 -15.99 14.17
CA LEU A 45 -10.06 -15.18 14.03
C LEU A 45 -10.32 -13.79 13.45
N PHE A 46 -11.53 -13.54 12.93
CA PHE A 46 -11.93 -12.26 12.36
C PHE A 46 -12.65 -11.40 13.39
N ASP A 47 -12.05 -10.26 13.75
CA ASP A 47 -12.59 -9.30 14.70
C ASP A 47 -12.97 -8.00 13.98
N PHE A 48 -14.28 -7.74 13.90
CA PHE A 48 -14.86 -6.58 13.23
C PHE A 48 -14.51 -5.25 13.92
N GLU A 49 -14.43 -5.23 15.25
CA GLU A 49 -14.10 -4.04 16.03
C GLU A 49 -12.61 -3.67 15.85
N LYS A 50 -11.70 -4.66 15.89
CA LYS A 50 -10.28 -4.43 15.56
C LYS A 50 -10.07 -3.97 14.12
N ALA A 51 -10.84 -4.47 13.17
CA ALA A 51 -10.75 -4.08 11.76
C ALA A 51 -11.26 -2.64 11.50
N GLN A 52 -12.12 -2.10 12.37
CA GLN A 52 -12.68 -0.76 12.25
C GLN A 52 -11.84 0.33 12.93
N GLN A 53 -11.14 0.03 14.03
CA GLN A 53 -10.43 1.03 14.83
C GLN A 53 -9.19 1.62 14.15
N HIS A 54 -8.58 0.86 13.24
CA HIS A 54 -7.58 1.33 12.30
C HIS A 54 -7.88 0.66 10.97
N PRO A 55 -8.07 1.42 9.87
CA PRO A 55 -8.28 0.75 8.60
C PRO A 55 -7.08 -0.16 8.35
N LEU A 56 -7.29 -1.42 7.94
CA LEU A 56 -6.26 -2.47 7.88
C LEU A 56 -4.94 -1.99 7.25
N TRP A 57 -5.01 -1.04 6.32
CA TRP A 57 -3.85 -0.36 5.73
C TRP A 57 -2.98 0.41 6.73
N TYR A 58 -3.54 1.04 7.76
CA TYR A 58 -2.80 1.80 8.78
C TYR A 58 -1.97 0.84 9.65
N LYS A 59 -2.53 -0.33 10.01
CA LYS A 59 -1.78 -1.41 10.66
C LYS A 59 -0.70 -1.98 9.73
N GLU A 60 -0.99 -2.14 8.44
CA GLU A 60 0.00 -2.60 7.44
C GLU A 60 1.09 -1.55 7.10
N LEU A 61 0.87 -0.25 7.35
CA LEU A 61 1.88 0.79 7.07
C LEU A 61 2.70 1.17 8.32
N TYR A 62 2.04 1.20 9.48
CA TYR A 62 2.63 1.65 10.75
C TYR A 62 2.92 0.51 11.72
N GLY A 63 2.29 -0.67 11.56
CA GLY A 63 2.62 -1.85 12.36
C GLY A 63 4.01 -2.42 12.10
N PHE A 64 4.60 -2.14 10.93
CA PHE A 64 6.00 -2.47 10.63
C PHE A 64 6.99 -1.37 11.03
N ALA A 65 6.52 -0.16 11.33
CA ALA A 65 7.42 0.95 11.71
C ALA A 65 8.04 0.75 13.11
N ASP A 66 7.33 0.04 13.99
CA ASP A 66 7.77 -0.30 15.34
C ASP A 66 8.30 -1.74 15.45
N HIS A 67 8.26 -2.51 14.36
CA HIS A 67 8.94 -3.82 14.33
C HIS A 67 10.42 -3.62 14.06
N VAL A 68 11.21 -3.81 15.12
CA VAL A 68 12.60 -4.25 14.97
C VAL A 68 12.53 -5.48 14.08
N PRO A 69 13.12 -5.46 12.88
CA PRO A 69 13.03 -6.61 12.02
C PRO A 69 13.65 -7.79 12.76
N GLU A 70 13.09 -8.98 12.56
CA GLU A 70 13.76 -10.25 12.87
C GLU A 70 14.92 -10.46 11.85
N THR A 71 15.74 -9.41 11.68
CA THR A 71 16.58 -9.07 10.53
C THR A 71 17.69 -10.07 10.27
N ASP A 72 18.05 -10.88 11.25
CA ASP A 72 19.29 -11.66 11.17
C ASP A 72 19.08 -13.11 10.76
N GLU A 73 17.87 -13.67 10.87
CA GLU A 73 17.70 -15.10 10.63
C GLU A 73 17.40 -15.44 9.16
N TYR A 74 16.69 -14.56 8.42
CA TYR A 74 16.10 -14.92 7.11
C TYR A 74 16.24 -13.90 5.97
N GLY A 75 16.88 -12.75 6.22
CA GLY A 75 17.18 -11.76 5.18
C GLY A 75 15.98 -11.06 4.55
N VAL A 76 14.80 -11.11 5.20
CA VAL A 76 13.61 -10.35 4.80
C VAL A 76 13.67 -8.97 5.44
N GLY A 77 13.81 -7.95 4.61
CA GLY A 77 13.81 -6.55 5.02
C GLY A 77 12.56 -5.83 4.56
N ASN A 78 12.34 -4.64 5.11
CA ASN A 78 11.34 -3.71 4.61
C ASN A 78 11.90 -2.28 4.60
N PHE A 79 11.35 -1.45 3.73
CA PHE A 79 11.56 -0.01 3.81
C PHE A 79 10.29 0.73 3.38
N VAL A 80 10.13 1.95 3.88
CA VAL A 80 9.04 2.83 3.46
C VAL A 80 9.59 3.95 2.57
N TYR A 81 9.08 4.01 1.34
CA TYR A 81 9.25 5.16 0.46
C TYR A 81 8.30 6.26 0.88
N ARG A 82 8.83 7.47 1.14
CA ARG A 82 8.05 8.65 1.48
C ARG A 82 8.45 9.81 0.60
N ALA A 83 7.48 10.42 -0.07
CA ALA A 83 7.68 11.65 -0.81
C ALA A 83 6.42 12.52 -0.73
N ARG A 84 6.61 13.83 -0.96
CA ARG A 84 5.51 14.80 -0.92
C ARG A 84 5.06 15.20 -2.30
N ARG A 85 5.99 15.42 -3.22
CA ARG A 85 5.70 15.84 -4.60
C ARG A 85 4.86 14.78 -5.32
N PRO A 86 3.89 15.11 -6.20
CA PRO A 86 3.08 14.08 -6.86
C PRO A 86 3.89 13.29 -7.87
N PHE A 87 3.40 12.09 -8.19
CA PHE A 87 3.89 11.33 -9.34
C PHE A 87 3.35 11.89 -10.66
N ASP A 88 4.20 11.86 -11.68
CA ASP A 88 3.80 11.89 -13.08
C ASP A 88 3.09 10.56 -13.41
N PRO A 89 1.83 10.57 -13.87
CA PRO A 89 1.07 9.34 -14.08
C PRO A 89 1.70 8.40 -15.10
N ALA A 90 2.27 8.92 -16.19
CA ALA A 90 2.84 8.07 -17.22
C ALA A 90 4.12 7.38 -16.72
N LYS A 91 4.99 8.11 -16.02
CA LYS A 91 6.21 7.55 -15.45
C LYS A 91 5.91 6.53 -14.36
N PHE A 92 4.99 6.85 -13.46
CA PHE A 92 4.63 5.92 -12.39
C PHE A 92 3.98 4.66 -12.94
N GLN A 93 3.08 4.77 -13.93
CA GLN A 93 2.51 3.59 -14.58
C GLN A 93 3.57 2.72 -15.27
N ALA A 94 4.60 3.32 -15.89
CA ALA A 94 5.73 2.57 -16.44
C ALA A 94 6.49 1.81 -15.34
N PHE A 95 6.81 2.48 -14.22
CA PHE A 95 7.44 1.84 -13.05
C PHE A 95 6.62 0.65 -12.51
N LEU A 96 5.28 0.76 -12.48
CA LEU A 96 4.39 -0.32 -12.02
C LEU A 96 4.38 -1.55 -12.94
N ARG A 97 4.83 -1.43 -14.19
CA ARG A 97 4.91 -2.55 -15.16
C ARG A 97 6.25 -3.27 -15.11
N GLU A 98 7.23 -2.72 -14.41
CA GLU A 98 8.56 -3.30 -14.26
C GLU A 98 8.57 -4.35 -13.14
N SER A 99 9.56 -5.25 -13.19
CA SER A 99 9.85 -6.13 -12.06
C SER A 99 10.64 -5.37 -10.99
N TRP A 100 10.29 -5.56 -9.73
CA TRP A 100 10.99 -4.98 -8.59
C TRP A 100 11.80 -6.08 -7.92
N GLY A 101 13.07 -6.22 -8.33
CA GLY A 101 13.95 -7.27 -7.84
C GLY A 101 13.98 -7.34 -6.31
N GLY A 102 13.75 -8.54 -5.77
CA GLY A 102 13.72 -8.79 -4.34
C GLY A 102 12.41 -8.39 -3.63
N VAL A 103 11.52 -7.61 -4.25
CA VAL A 103 10.24 -7.23 -3.65
C VAL A 103 9.26 -8.40 -3.72
N ILE A 104 8.74 -8.79 -2.56
CA ILE A 104 7.72 -9.82 -2.41
C ILE A 104 6.33 -9.17 -2.38
N ARG A 105 6.20 -8.08 -1.62
CA ARG A 105 4.96 -7.32 -1.44
C ARG A 105 5.25 -5.83 -1.37
N SER A 106 4.32 -5.01 -1.83
CA SER A 106 4.25 -3.61 -1.49
C SER A 106 2.82 -3.18 -1.22
N LYS A 107 2.66 -2.21 -0.34
CA LYS A 107 1.36 -1.59 -0.08
C LYS A 107 1.53 -0.13 0.31
N GLY A 108 0.55 0.69 -0.04
CA GLY A 108 0.47 2.02 0.53
C GLY A 108 -0.27 2.99 -0.36
N HIS A 109 -0.05 4.27 -0.12
CA HIS A 109 -0.78 5.33 -0.79
C HIS A 109 0.12 6.15 -1.67
N PHE A 110 -0.46 6.65 -2.75
CA PHE A 110 0.18 7.61 -3.63
C PHE A 110 -0.81 8.67 -4.10
N TRP A 111 -0.28 9.69 -4.75
CA TRP A 111 -1.11 10.67 -5.44
C TRP A 111 -0.47 11.08 -6.75
N LEU A 112 -1.34 11.32 -7.74
CA LEU A 112 -0.99 11.66 -9.10
C LEU A 112 -1.20 13.15 -9.34
N ALA A 113 -0.31 13.75 -10.12
CA ALA A 113 -0.36 15.19 -10.42
C ALA A 113 -1.65 15.61 -11.13
N THR A 114 -2.19 14.73 -11.99
CA THR A 114 -3.46 14.91 -12.72
C THR A 114 -4.70 14.67 -11.86
N ARG A 115 -4.55 14.08 -10.67
CA ARG A 115 -5.65 13.69 -9.77
C ARG A 115 -5.40 14.15 -8.33
N PRO A 116 -5.12 15.46 -8.09
CA PRO A 116 -4.68 15.95 -6.79
C PRO A 116 -5.73 15.78 -5.68
N GLN A 117 -7.00 15.59 -6.04
CA GLN A 117 -8.06 15.31 -5.08
C GLN A 117 -7.99 13.88 -4.51
N TRP A 118 -7.51 12.91 -5.28
CA TRP A 118 -7.60 11.49 -4.97
C TRP A 118 -6.43 10.95 -4.16
N VAL A 119 -6.74 10.06 -3.22
CA VAL A 119 -5.77 9.12 -2.64
C VAL A 119 -5.78 7.85 -3.49
N GLY A 120 -4.66 7.55 -4.14
CA GLY A 120 -4.45 6.27 -4.80
C GLY A 120 -3.93 5.24 -3.81
N GLU A 121 -4.38 4.00 -3.90
CA GLU A 121 -3.80 2.85 -3.20
C GLU A 121 -2.99 2.00 -4.19
N LEU A 122 -1.81 1.58 -3.76
CA LEU A 122 -1.00 0.55 -4.40
C LEU A 122 -1.06 -0.71 -3.53
N SER A 123 -1.35 -1.85 -4.17
CA SER A 123 -1.19 -3.18 -3.55
C SER A 123 -0.51 -4.10 -4.55
N GLN A 124 0.63 -4.66 -4.17
CA GLN A 124 1.36 -5.66 -4.95
C GLN A 124 1.64 -6.88 -4.10
N ALA A 125 1.39 -8.07 -4.66
CA ALA A 125 1.81 -9.34 -4.10
C ALA A 125 2.23 -10.29 -5.22
N GLY A 126 3.46 -10.82 -5.14
CA GLY A 126 4.03 -11.63 -6.23
C GLY A 126 4.13 -10.85 -7.54
N ALA A 127 3.65 -11.41 -8.65
CA ALA A 127 3.71 -10.73 -9.96
C ALA A 127 2.56 -9.73 -10.21
N ILE A 128 1.59 -9.62 -9.29
CA ILE A 128 0.38 -8.83 -9.51
C ILE A 128 0.50 -7.49 -8.78
N VAL A 129 0.38 -6.41 -9.56
CA VAL A 129 0.28 -5.03 -9.07
C VAL A 129 -1.13 -4.52 -9.34
N ARG A 130 -1.78 -3.94 -8.34
CA ARG A 130 -3.09 -3.29 -8.44
C ARG A 130 -3.02 -1.86 -7.94
N THR A 131 -3.79 -0.99 -8.59
CA THR A 131 -4.00 0.39 -8.15
C THR A 131 -5.46 0.79 -8.24
N GLU A 132 -5.93 1.51 -7.24
CA GLU A 132 -7.31 1.99 -7.16
C GLU A 132 -7.41 3.33 -6.43
N GLY A 133 -8.55 4.00 -6.55
CA GLY A 133 -8.83 5.22 -5.79
C GLY A 133 -9.48 4.85 -4.46
N MET A 134 -8.79 5.11 -3.36
CA MET A 134 -9.28 4.79 -2.01
C MET A 134 -10.22 5.89 -1.46
N GLY A 135 -10.05 7.14 -1.91
CA GLY A 135 -10.85 8.26 -1.43
C GLY A 135 -10.24 9.61 -1.78
N PHE A 136 -10.52 10.64 -0.98
CA PHE A 136 -10.00 11.99 -1.19
C PHE A 136 -9.10 12.43 -0.04
N TRP A 137 -8.09 13.23 -0.38
CA TRP A 137 -7.26 13.92 0.61
C TRP A 137 -8.10 14.92 1.41
N TRP A 138 -7.79 15.12 2.70
CA TRP A 138 -8.50 16.10 3.53
C TRP A 138 -8.30 17.52 3.04
N ALA A 139 -7.16 17.80 2.41
CA ALA A 139 -6.92 19.06 1.71
C ALA A 139 -7.80 19.28 0.46
N ASN A 140 -8.70 18.35 0.13
CA ASN A 140 -9.76 18.52 -0.87
C ASN A 140 -11.17 18.61 -0.22
N ILE A 141 -11.27 18.47 1.10
CA ILE A 141 -12.53 18.49 1.83
C ILE A 141 -12.67 19.86 2.53
N PRO A 142 -13.82 20.56 2.42
CA PRO A 142 -14.06 21.80 3.16
C PRO A 142 -13.90 21.59 4.67
N VAL A 143 -13.27 22.54 5.37
CA VAL A 143 -12.88 22.41 6.78
C VAL A 143 -14.10 22.19 7.69
N GLU A 144 -15.27 22.67 7.28
CA GLU A 144 -16.54 22.52 8.00
C GLU A 144 -17.01 21.05 8.05
N ARG A 145 -16.53 20.22 7.12
CA ARG A 145 -16.81 18.77 7.07
C ARG A 145 -15.75 17.92 7.74
N TRP A 146 -14.71 18.54 8.31
CA TRP A 146 -13.67 17.80 8.99
C TRP A 146 -14.17 17.26 10.34
N PRO A 147 -13.73 16.06 10.77
CA PRO A 147 -14.03 15.54 12.09
C PRO A 147 -13.70 16.54 13.19
N ASN A 148 -14.60 16.65 14.17
CA ASN A 148 -14.39 17.43 15.39
C ASN A 148 -13.73 16.59 16.49
N ASP A 149 -12.63 15.92 16.12
CA ASP A 149 -11.85 15.05 17.01
C ASP A 149 -10.45 15.66 17.23
N PRO A 150 -10.05 15.96 18.48
CA PRO A 150 -8.74 16.56 18.78
C PRO A 150 -7.53 15.70 18.40
N VAL A 151 -7.61 14.37 18.58
CA VAL A 151 -6.53 13.42 18.27
C VAL A 151 -6.34 13.33 16.76
N TRP A 152 -7.44 13.24 16.02
CA TRP A 152 -7.42 13.27 14.56
C TRP A 152 -6.87 14.60 14.03
N ARG A 153 -7.26 15.74 14.61
CA ARG A 153 -6.72 17.05 14.20
C ARG A 153 -5.21 17.16 14.46
N GLN A 154 -4.72 16.58 15.56
CA GLN A 154 -3.30 16.55 15.86
C GLN A 154 -2.52 15.68 14.85
N SER A 155 -3.06 14.51 14.49
CA SER A 155 -2.43 13.62 13.51
C SER A 155 -2.41 14.22 12.10
N LEU A 156 -3.47 14.92 11.70
CA LEU A 156 -3.50 15.68 10.45
C LEU A 156 -2.44 16.78 10.43
N LYS A 157 -2.34 17.59 11.50
CA LYS A 157 -1.34 18.65 11.62
C LYS A 157 0.10 18.12 11.49
N LYS A 158 0.40 16.96 12.09
CA LYS A 158 1.72 16.32 11.99
C LYS A 158 2.11 16.02 10.53
N ASN A 159 1.12 15.68 9.71
CA ASN A 159 1.33 15.29 8.32
C ASN A 159 1.03 16.41 7.32
N TRP A 160 0.66 17.60 7.79
CA TRP A 160 0.29 18.72 6.94
C TRP A 160 1.53 19.39 6.34
N ASN A 161 1.44 19.73 5.06
CA ASN A 161 2.41 20.51 4.33
C ASN A 161 1.75 21.77 3.79
N GLU A 162 2.44 22.91 3.83
CA GLU A 162 1.87 24.20 3.40
C GLU A 162 1.48 24.24 1.92
N ILE A 163 2.20 23.50 1.06
CA ILE A 163 1.95 23.46 -0.38
C ILE A 163 0.94 22.36 -0.72
N TYR A 164 1.12 21.18 -0.13
CA TYR A 164 0.43 19.97 -0.56
C TYR A 164 -0.73 19.54 0.36
N GLY A 165 -0.88 20.17 1.52
CA GLY A 165 -1.82 19.71 2.55
C GLY A 165 -1.38 18.37 3.12
N ASP A 166 -2.31 17.42 3.26
CA ASP A 166 -2.03 16.07 3.75
C ASP A 166 -1.53 15.09 2.67
N ARG A 167 -1.47 15.54 1.39
CA ARG A 167 -1.02 14.75 0.24
C ARG A 167 0.42 14.28 0.41
N ARG A 168 0.64 12.99 0.15
CA ARG A 168 1.96 12.33 0.19
C ARG A 168 1.89 10.94 -0.43
N GLN A 169 3.03 10.39 -0.79
CA GLN A 169 3.18 8.95 -0.96
C GLN A 169 3.80 8.37 0.30
N GLU A 170 3.24 7.25 0.76
CA GLU A 170 3.86 6.38 1.75
C GLU A 170 3.60 4.95 1.30
N ILE A 171 4.66 4.28 0.83
CA ILE A 171 4.59 2.93 0.26
C ILE A 171 5.62 2.08 0.97
N VAL A 172 5.17 1.00 1.62
CA VAL A 172 6.06 -0.01 2.18
C VAL A 172 6.42 -1.04 1.11
N PHE A 173 7.69 -1.39 1.03
CA PHE A 173 8.22 -2.49 0.23
C PHE A 173 8.79 -3.53 1.20
N ILE A 174 8.42 -4.80 0.99
CA ILE A 174 8.83 -5.94 1.82
C ILE A 174 9.44 -6.98 0.88
N GLY A 175 10.62 -7.48 1.22
CA GLY A 175 11.36 -8.31 0.29
C GLY A 175 12.69 -8.84 0.81
N THR A 176 13.34 -9.69 0.01
CA THR A 176 14.68 -10.23 0.28
C THR A 176 15.65 -9.77 -0.80
N GLY A 177 16.85 -9.34 -0.43
CA GLY A 177 17.84 -8.86 -1.40
C GLY A 177 17.39 -7.66 -2.24
N MET A 178 16.48 -6.83 -1.70
CA MET A 178 16.03 -5.61 -2.36
C MET A 178 17.17 -4.61 -2.49
N ASP A 179 17.34 -4.03 -3.67
CA ASP A 179 18.14 -2.81 -3.83
C ASP A 179 17.27 -1.59 -3.51
N GLU A 180 17.21 -1.25 -2.22
CA GLU A 180 16.44 -0.12 -1.71
C GLU A 180 16.84 1.19 -2.40
N THR A 181 18.14 1.42 -2.63
CA THR A 181 18.63 2.65 -3.24
C THR A 181 18.14 2.77 -4.69
N ALA A 182 18.24 1.69 -5.47
CA ALA A 182 17.73 1.67 -6.84
C ALA A 182 16.21 1.87 -6.91
N LEU A 183 15.44 1.24 -6.01
CA LEU A 183 13.99 1.40 -5.96
C LEU A 183 13.58 2.84 -5.61
N ARG A 184 14.23 3.46 -4.62
CA ARG A 184 14.00 4.86 -4.26
C ARG A 184 14.30 5.79 -5.42
N ASN A 185 15.44 5.63 -6.09
CA ASN A 185 15.83 6.46 -7.23
C ASN A 185 14.83 6.35 -8.39
N ARG A 186 14.33 5.14 -8.67
CA ARG A 186 13.31 4.91 -9.70
C ARG A 186 11.96 5.55 -9.36
N LEU A 187 11.54 5.46 -8.10
CA LEU A 187 10.34 6.15 -7.62
C LEU A 187 10.52 7.68 -7.68
N ASP A 188 11.67 8.20 -7.27
CA ASP A 188 11.97 9.63 -7.33
C ASP A 188 11.98 10.15 -8.78
N ALA A 189 12.46 9.35 -9.73
CA ALA A 189 12.39 9.67 -11.16
C ALA A 189 10.95 9.77 -11.70
N CYS A 190 9.99 9.13 -11.02
CA CYS A 190 8.56 9.23 -11.35
C CYS A 190 7.90 10.51 -10.81
N LEU A 191 8.54 11.26 -9.92
CA LEU A 191 8.00 12.52 -9.42
C LEU A 191 7.94 13.58 -10.54
N VAL A 192 6.97 14.48 -10.47
CA VAL A 192 6.94 15.63 -11.39
C VAL A 192 8.22 16.46 -11.23
N ALA A 193 8.75 16.96 -12.35
CA ALA A 193 9.97 17.76 -12.32
C ALA A 193 9.69 19.20 -11.86
N GLY A 194 10.75 19.92 -11.48
CA GLY A 194 10.68 21.33 -11.12
C GLY A 194 10.62 21.60 -9.61
N LYS A 195 10.34 22.86 -9.27
CA LYS A 195 10.28 23.33 -7.89
C LYS A 195 9.00 22.84 -7.20
N PRO A 196 8.98 22.70 -5.87
CA PRO A 196 7.74 22.46 -5.13
C PRO A 196 6.70 23.55 -5.44
N GLY A 197 5.47 23.13 -5.74
CA GLY A 197 4.34 23.98 -6.12
C GLY A 197 3.12 23.13 -6.47
N MET A 198 1.93 23.74 -6.49
CA MET A 198 0.67 23.10 -6.91
C MET A 198 0.28 23.58 -8.32
N GLU A 199 1.00 23.08 -9.34
CA GLU A 199 0.85 23.49 -10.73
C GLU A 199 -0.31 22.73 -11.42
N VAL A 200 -1.50 22.74 -10.82
CA VAL A 200 -2.63 21.87 -11.22
C VAL A 200 -3.03 22.08 -12.68
N ALA A 201 -3.05 23.32 -13.17
CA ALA A 201 -3.37 23.62 -14.56
C ALA A 201 -2.40 22.93 -15.53
N THR A 202 -1.09 23.09 -15.28
CA THR A 202 -0.02 22.44 -16.04
C THR A 202 -0.06 20.92 -15.92
N TRP A 203 -0.30 20.38 -14.73
CA TRP A 203 -0.32 18.94 -14.52
C TRP A 203 -1.52 18.26 -15.15
N SER A 204 -2.65 18.96 -15.25
CA SER A 204 -3.86 18.42 -15.87
C SER A 204 -3.68 18.01 -17.34
N THR A 205 -2.64 18.52 -18.01
CA THR A 205 -2.31 18.18 -19.40
C THR A 205 -1.36 16.99 -19.53
N LEU A 206 -0.87 16.42 -18.43
CA LEU A 206 0.00 15.24 -18.47
C LEU A 206 -0.79 14.00 -18.93
N PRO A 207 -0.18 13.09 -19.72
CA PRO A 207 -0.82 11.82 -20.07
C PRO A 207 -1.14 11.00 -18.81
N ASP A 208 -2.39 10.61 -18.65
CA ASP A 208 -2.86 9.82 -17.51
C ASP A 208 -3.38 8.46 -17.98
N PRO A 209 -2.56 7.41 -17.91
CA PRO A 209 -2.93 6.09 -18.40
C PRO A 209 -3.57 5.20 -17.32
N PHE A 210 -3.88 5.75 -16.14
CA PHE A 210 -4.58 5.01 -15.08
C PHE A 210 -6.06 4.88 -15.42
N PRO A 211 -6.72 3.77 -15.03
CA PRO A 211 -8.17 3.64 -15.19
C PRO A 211 -8.88 4.77 -14.43
N ARG A 212 -10.11 5.12 -14.85
CA ARG A 212 -10.93 6.07 -14.09
C ARG A 212 -11.22 5.49 -12.71
N TRP A 213 -10.85 6.24 -11.67
CA TRP A 213 -11.22 5.91 -10.30
C TRP A 213 -12.64 6.39 -10.05
N LYS A 214 -13.44 5.54 -9.42
CA LYS A 214 -14.82 5.82 -9.03
C LYS A 214 -14.88 5.91 -7.52
N ARG A 215 -15.82 6.70 -7.01
CA ARG A 215 -16.04 6.72 -5.57
C ARG A 215 -16.74 5.43 -5.14
N ALA A 216 -16.55 5.00 -3.90
CA ALA A 216 -17.20 3.79 -3.38
C ALA A 216 -18.74 3.86 -3.49
N ASP A 217 -19.34 5.04 -3.30
CA ASP A 217 -20.78 5.30 -3.48
C ASP A 217 -21.25 5.17 -4.95
N GLU A 218 -20.37 5.43 -5.92
CA GLU A 218 -20.68 5.25 -7.35
C GLU A 218 -20.58 3.79 -7.81
N VAL A 219 -19.83 2.95 -7.09
CA VAL A 219 -19.73 1.51 -7.35
C VAL A 219 -20.99 0.79 -6.85
N GLU A 220 -21.54 1.21 -5.72
CA GLU A 220 -22.77 0.66 -5.14
C GLU A 220 -24.02 0.94 -6.00
N LEU A 221 -24.09 2.11 -6.63
CA LEU A 221 -25.18 2.48 -7.56
C LEU A 221 -25.15 1.69 -8.87
N ALA A 222 -24.00 1.19 -9.30
CA ALA A 222 -23.85 0.43 -10.54
C ALA A 222 -24.12 -1.08 -10.37
N GLN A 223 -24.28 -1.56 -9.14
CA GLN A 223 -24.52 -2.98 -8.81
C GLN A 223 -25.94 -3.25 -8.29
N ARG A 224 -26.81 -2.23 -8.28
CA ARG A 224 -28.24 -2.43 -8.04
C ARG A 224 -28.93 -2.82 -9.35
N PRO A 225 -29.66 -3.95 -9.39
CA PRO A 225 -30.41 -4.37 -10.58
C PRO A 225 -31.53 -3.40 -10.94
#